data_AF-A0A926A4I3-F1
#
_entry.id   AF-A0A926A4I3-F1
#
_cell.length_a   1.000
_cell.length_b   1.000
_cell.length_c   1.000
_cell.angle_alpha   90.00
_cell.angle_beta   90.00
_cell.angle_gamma   90.00
#
_symmetry.space_group_name_H-M   'P 1'
#
loop_
_entity.id
_entity.type
_entity.pdbx_description
1 polymer ?
#
loop_
_entity_poly.entity_id
_entity_poly.type
_entity_poly.pdbx_seq_one_letter_code
_entity_poly.pdbx_strand_id
1 'polypeptide(L)'
;PEDVAALAKLQRELLAAALRHVRPGGVVAYVTCSPHLAETVGVFTGVARRLGAEVLDAREYLPGVPDLGDGPTVQLWPHRHGTDAMFLGLLRRP
;
A
#
# COMPACT_ATOMS: atom_id res chain seq x y z
N PRO A 1 -15.99 -3.67 13.12
CA PRO A 1 -14.76 -3.32 13.86
C PRO A 1 -13.92 -4.54 14.29
N GLU A 2 -14.56 -5.63 14.70
CA GLU A 2 -13.88 -6.84 15.20
C GLU A 2 -12.96 -7.52 14.17
N ASP A 3 -13.25 -7.39 12.87
CA ASP A 3 -12.45 -8.05 11.82
C ASP A 3 -11.16 -7.32 11.42
N VAL A 4 -11.02 -6.04 11.72
CA VAL A 4 -9.93 -5.20 11.20
C VAL A 4 -8.56 -5.71 11.65
N ALA A 5 -8.43 -6.17 12.89
CA ALA A 5 -7.17 -6.68 13.41
C ALA A 5 -6.75 -8.00 12.74
N ALA A 6 -7.71 -8.92 12.55
CA ALA A 6 -7.49 -10.20 11.88
C ALA A 6 -7.14 -10.01 10.40
N LEU A 7 -7.87 -9.12 9.71
CA LEU A 7 -7.61 -8.77 8.31
C LEU A 7 -6.24 -8.10 8.15
N ALA A 8 -5.89 -7.14 9.00
CA ALA A 8 -4.58 -6.51 8.96
C ALA A 8 -3.43 -7.51 9.19
N LYS A 9 -3.64 -8.55 10.02
CA LYS A 9 -2.65 -9.63 10.17
C LYS A 9 -2.48 -10.41 8.86
N LEU A 10 -3.58 -10.85 8.25
CA LEU A 10 -3.55 -11.57 6.97
C LEU A 10 -2.91 -10.72 5.86
N GLN A 11 -3.28 -9.44 5.76
CA GLN A 11 -2.71 -8.51 4.78
C GLN A 11 -1.19 -8.38 4.91
N ARG A 12 -0.64 -8.32 6.13
CA ARG A 12 0.81 -8.32 6.38
C ARG A 12 1.46 -9.62 5.90
N GLU A 13 0.83 -10.76 6.19
CA GLU A 13 1.35 -12.07 5.78
C GLU A 13 1.39 -12.21 4.26
N LEU A 14 0.32 -11.80 3.57
CA LEU A 14 0.20 -11.81 2.11
C LEU A 14 1.21 -10.86 1.44
N LEU A 15 1.30 -9.61 1.90
CA LEU A 15 2.23 -8.63 1.33
C LEU A 15 3.69 -9.08 1.54
N ALA A 16 4.02 -9.59 2.73
CA ALA A 16 5.35 -10.11 3.00
C ALA A 16 5.68 -11.35 2.17
N ALA A 17 4.70 -12.22 1.90
CA ALA A 17 4.88 -13.36 1.01
C ALA A 17 5.13 -12.89 -0.43
N ALA A 18 4.30 -11.98 -0.96
CA ALA A 18 4.48 -11.42 -2.30
C ALA A 18 5.88 -10.83 -2.49
N LEU A 19 6.35 -10.01 -1.54
CA LEU A 19 7.67 -9.38 -1.62
C LEU A 19 8.82 -10.38 -1.56
N ARG A 20 8.67 -11.51 -0.87
CA ARG A 20 9.68 -12.60 -0.87
C ARG A 20 9.72 -13.39 -2.18
N HIS A 21 8.64 -13.40 -2.97
CA HIS A 21 8.53 -14.21 -4.18
C HIS A 21 8.82 -13.45 -5.48
N VAL A 22 8.71 -12.12 -5.48
CA VAL A 22 9.19 -11.32 -6.62
C VAL A 22 10.70 -11.37 -6.73
N ARG A 23 11.27 -11.27 -7.94
CA ARG A 23 12.73 -11.17 -8.13
C ARG A 23 13.34 -9.98 -7.34
N PRO A 24 14.63 -10.02 -6.96
CA PRO A 24 15.34 -8.81 -6.51
C PRO A 24 15.17 -7.66 -7.50
N GLY A 25 14.92 -6.45 -7.00
CA GLY A 25 14.53 -5.28 -7.80
C GLY A 25 13.09 -5.31 -8.35
N GLY A 26 12.32 -6.38 -8.11
CA GLY A 26 10.91 -6.48 -8.47
C GLY A 26 10.04 -5.61 -7.57
N VAL A 27 8.92 -5.11 -8.12
CA VAL A 27 8.00 -4.22 -7.42
C VAL A 27 6.69 -4.93 -7.09
N VAL A 28 6.19 -4.76 -5.87
CA VAL A 28 4.88 -5.23 -5.41
C VAL A 28 4.01 -4.01 -5.10
N ALA A 29 2.81 -3.97 -5.66
CA ALA A 29 1.79 -3.01 -5.29
C ALA A 29 0.91 -3.57 -4.16
N TYR A 30 0.74 -2.81 -3.09
CA TYR A 30 -0.22 -3.08 -2.04
C TYR A 30 -1.41 -2.13 -2.20
N VAL A 31 -2.59 -2.70 -2.44
CA VAL A 31 -3.81 -1.97 -2.78
C VAL A 31 -4.97 -2.46 -1.93
N THR A 32 -5.72 -1.54 -1.33
CA THR A 32 -6.92 -1.85 -0.54
C THR A 32 -8.01 -0.81 -0.77
N CYS A 33 -9.28 -1.16 -0.56
CA CYS A 33 -10.43 -0.24 -0.60
C CYS A 33 -10.86 0.25 0.79
N SER A 34 -9.90 0.36 1.71
CA SER A 34 -10.16 0.73 3.11
C SER A 34 -9.47 2.06 3.42
N PRO A 35 -10.14 3.01 4.09
CA PRO A 35 -9.48 4.19 4.64
C PRO A 35 -8.82 3.93 6.01
N HIS A 36 -8.97 2.73 6.58
CA HIS A 36 -8.47 2.43 7.92
C HIS A 36 -6.95 2.31 7.93
N LEU A 37 -6.29 3.14 8.74
CA LEU A 37 -4.82 3.16 8.85
C LEU A 37 -4.21 1.79 9.21
N ALA A 38 -4.96 0.97 9.96
CA ALA A 38 -4.56 -0.37 10.35
C ALA A 38 -4.46 -1.34 9.16
N GLU A 39 -5.16 -1.07 8.05
CA GLU A 39 -5.20 -1.86 6.81
C GLU A 39 -4.42 -1.21 5.66
N THR A 40 -4.00 0.05 5.80
CA THR A 40 -3.29 0.81 4.76
C THR A 40 -1.82 1.02 5.16
N VAL A 41 -1.46 2.24 5.55
CA VAL A 41 -0.10 2.65 5.91
C VAL A 41 0.50 1.81 7.03
N GLY A 42 -0.32 1.33 7.98
CA GLY A 42 0.16 0.48 9.08
C GLY A 42 0.63 -0.91 8.62
N VAL A 43 -0.05 -1.52 7.64
CA VAL A 43 0.41 -2.77 7.01
C VAL A 43 1.63 -2.49 6.15
N PHE A 44 1.52 -1.50 5.26
CA PHE A 44 2.51 -1.17 4.26
C PHE A 44 3.88 -0.84 4.88
N THR A 45 3.93 0.14 5.78
CA THR A 45 5.20 0.58 6.42
C THR A 45 5.77 -0.52 7.32
N GLY A 46 4.91 -1.31 7.98
CA GLY A 46 5.32 -2.43 8.81
C GLY A 46 6.05 -3.51 8.02
N VAL A 47 5.54 -3.88 6.85
CA VAL A 47 6.17 -4.88 5.97
C VAL A 47 7.43 -4.30 5.31
N ALA A 48 7.39 -3.06 4.82
CA ALA A 48 8.53 -2.39 4.22
C ALA A 48 9.75 -2.39 5.16
N ARG A 49 9.56 -1.94 6.40
CA ARG A 49 10.60 -1.91 7.43
C ARG A 49 11.09 -3.32 7.79
N ARG A 50 10.17 -4.28 7.95
CA ARG A 50 10.52 -5.65 8.35
C ARG A 50 11.38 -6.37 7.31
N LEU A 51 11.13 -6.12 6.02
CA LEU A 51 11.82 -6.81 4.92
C LEU A 51 12.91 -5.96 4.25
N GLY A 52 13.16 -4.75 4.75
CA GLY A 52 14.15 -3.83 4.16
C GLY A 52 13.80 -3.44 2.72
N ALA A 53 12.51 -3.35 2.39
CA ALA A 53 12.07 -2.97 1.06
C ALA A 53 12.15 -1.45 0.85
N GLU A 54 12.53 -1.06 -0.36
CA GLU A 54 12.51 0.34 -0.79
C GLU A 54 11.06 0.75 -1.07
N VAL A 55 10.64 1.90 -0.54
CA VAL A 55 9.33 2.48 -0.80
C VAL A 55 9.43 3.38 -2.02
N LEU A 56 8.65 3.08 -3.06
CA LEU A 56 8.60 3.91 -4.27
C LEU A 56 7.46 4.91 -4.17
N ASP A 57 7.64 6.07 -4.81
CA ASP A 57 6.59 7.06 -4.92
C ASP A 57 5.50 6.59 -5.90
N ALA A 58 4.34 6.22 -5.36
CA ALA A 58 3.21 5.75 -6.15
C ALA A 58 2.58 6.85 -7.02
N ARG A 59 2.83 8.14 -6.71
CA ARG A 59 2.30 9.28 -7.46
C ARG A 59 2.83 9.32 -8.88
N GLU A 60 4.06 8.86 -9.10
CA GLU A 60 4.70 8.79 -10.42
C GLU A 60 3.96 7.86 -11.40
N TYR A 61 3.13 6.95 -10.87
CA TYR A 61 2.38 5.95 -11.64
C TYR A 61 0.90 6.30 -11.83
N LEU A 62 0.46 7.49 -11.40
CA LEU A 62 -0.91 7.97 -11.52
C LEU A 62 -0.98 9.31 -12.26
N PRO A 63 -0.49 9.38 -13.52
CA PRO A 63 -0.50 10.61 -14.29
C PRO A 63 -1.93 11.10 -14.52
N GLY A 64 -2.15 12.40 -14.31
CA GLY A 64 -3.46 13.02 -14.51
C GLY A 64 -4.44 12.85 -13.35
N VAL A 65 -4.06 12.18 -12.27
CA VAL A 65 -4.87 12.15 -11.04
C VAL A 65 -4.43 13.29 -10.13
N PRO A 66 -5.28 14.29 -9.84
CA PRO A 66 -4.92 15.40 -8.97
C PRO A 66 -4.89 14.97 -7.50
N ASP A 67 -4.35 15.84 -6.63
CA ASP A 67 -4.56 15.78 -5.19
C ASP A 67 -4.19 14.46 -4.49
N LEU A 68 -3.12 13.81 -4.95
CA LEU A 68 -2.63 12.53 -4.42
C LEU A 68 -1.96 12.62 -3.04
N GLY A 69 -1.80 13.83 -2.50
CA GLY A 69 -1.10 14.11 -1.25
C GLY A 69 0.43 14.12 -1.38
N ASP A 70 1.10 14.12 -0.23
CA ASP A 70 2.56 14.33 -0.14
C ASP A 70 3.40 13.08 -0.49
N GLY A 71 2.74 11.93 -0.69
CA GLY A 71 3.40 10.66 -0.99
C GLY A 71 4.19 10.09 0.20
N PRO A 72 4.97 9.02 -0.02
CA PRO A 72 5.11 8.27 -1.27
C PRO A 72 3.94 7.31 -1.55
N THR A 73 3.04 7.10 -0.57
CA THR A 73 1.80 6.32 -0.77
C THR A 73 0.65 7.24 -1.19
N VAL A 74 -0.35 6.68 -1.87
CA VAL A 74 -1.52 7.41 -2.35
C VAL A 74 -2.78 6.93 -1.64
N GLN A 75 -3.60 7.89 -1.21
CA GLN A 75 -4.97 7.65 -0.75
C GLN A 75 -5.93 8.35 -1.72
N LEU A 76 -6.73 7.57 -2.42
CA LEU A 76 -7.80 8.04 -3.27
C LEU A 76 -9.10 8.12 -2.47
N TRP A 77 -9.95 9.10 -2.77
CA TRP A 77 -11.16 9.39 -2.01
C TRP A 77 -12.40 9.44 -2.92
N PRO A 78 -13.58 9.00 -2.45
CA PRO A 78 -14.80 9.03 -3.25
C PRO A 78 -15.14 10.43 -3.76
N HIS A 79 -15.09 11.43 -2.87
CA HIS A 79 -15.45 12.81 -3.17
C HIS A 79 -14.43 13.57 -4.04
N ARG A 80 -13.21 13.03 -4.22
CA ARG A 80 -12.15 13.67 -5.04
C ARG A 80 -11.90 12.94 -6.34
N HIS A 81 -11.93 11.61 -6.30
CA HIS A 81 -11.44 10.75 -7.37
C HIS A 81 -12.48 9.72 -7.85
N GLY A 82 -13.67 9.67 -7.24
CA GLY A 82 -14.73 8.74 -7.65
C GLY A 82 -14.44 7.26 -7.34
N THR A 83 -13.62 6.99 -6.32
CA THR A 83 -13.22 5.63 -5.90
C THR A 83 -13.75 5.26 -4.51
N ASP A 84 -13.81 3.98 -4.14
CA ASP A 84 -14.18 3.52 -2.78
C ASP A 84 -13.03 3.65 -1.75
N ALA A 85 -12.54 4.87 -1.54
CA ALA A 85 -11.46 5.17 -0.60
C ALA A 85 -10.20 4.28 -0.76
N MET A 86 -9.70 4.17 -2.00
CA MET A 86 -8.62 3.24 -2.36
C MET A 86 -7.24 3.71 -1.86
N PHE A 87 -6.45 2.81 -1.28
CA PHE A 87 -5.04 3.01 -0.94
C PHE A 87 -4.12 2.33 -1.95
N LEU A 88 -2.98 2.95 -2.28
CA LEU A 88 -1.91 2.39 -3.09
C LEU A 88 -0.54 2.69 -2.48
N GLY A 89 0.27 1.64 -2.29
CA GLY A 89 1.69 1.75 -1.96
C GLY A 89 2.54 0.79 -2.79
N LEU A 90 3.76 1.18 -3.11
CA LEU A 90 4.69 0.40 -3.92
C LEU A 90 5.95 0.04 -3.13
N LEU A 91 6.29 -1.24 -3.09
CA LEU A 91 7.52 -1.74 -2.47
C LEU A 91 8.40 -2.39 -3.52
N ARG A 92 9.68 -1.99 -3.59
CA ARG A 92 10.70 -2.69 -4.36
C ARG A 92 11.48 -3.62 -3.46
N ARG A 93 11.60 -4.88 -3.88
CA ARG A 93 12.45 -5.87 -3.21
C ARG A 93 13.92 -5.45 -3.37
N PRO A 94 14.71 -5.45 -2.29
CA PRO A 94 16.15 -5.21 -2.37
C PRO A 94 16.85 -6.28 -3.22
#